data_AF-A0A2V9Z4Z6-F1
#
_entry.id   AF-A0A2V9Z4Z6-F1
#
_cell.length_a   1.000
_cell.length_b   1.000
_cell.length_c   1.000
_cell.angle_alpha   90.00
_cell.angle_beta   90.00
_cell.angle_gamma   90.00
#
_symmetry.space_group_name_H-M   'P 1'
#
loop_
_entity.id
_entity.type
_entity.pdbx_description
1 polymer ?
#
loop_
_entity_poly.entity_id
_entity_poly.type
_entity_poly.pdbx_seq_one_letter_code
_entity_poly.pdbx_strand_id
1 'polypeptide(L)' 'MTLFAPRVYKELLQIKLIDVEAAGISVESQTITNQVLDQFKVASSPRTLAFFVPYTEIALVIGSAEGPSLHEKSFLG' A
#
# COMPACT_ATOMS: atom_id res chain seq x y z
N MET A 1 -23.90 -6.65 7.52
CA MET A 1 -23.14 -7.45 8.50
C MET A 1 -22.20 -6.51 9.22
N THR A 2 -22.50 -6.17 10.47
CA THR A 2 -21.76 -5.16 11.23
C THR A 2 -20.60 -5.84 11.97
N LEU A 3 -19.36 -5.51 11.61
CA LEU A 3 -18.15 -5.97 12.33
C LEU A 3 -17.67 -4.85 13.25
N PHE A 4 -17.87 -5.06 14.55
CA PHE A 4 -17.19 -4.30 15.60
C PHE A 4 -15.72 -4.73 15.65
N ALA A 5 -14.80 -3.78 15.55
CA ALA A 5 -13.43 -3.95 16.02
C ALA A 5 -13.06 -2.76 16.93
N PRO A 6 -12.95 -2.96 18.25
CA PRO A 6 -12.49 -1.96 19.19
C PRO A 6 -10.96 -1.87 19.14
N ARG A 7 -10.44 -1.46 17.98
CA ARG A 7 -9.11 -0.89 17.83
C ARG A 7 -9.28 0.16 16.75
N VAL A 8 -9.13 1.42 17.16
CA VAL A 8 -8.98 2.53 16.22
C VAL A 8 -7.77 2.19 15.36
N TYR A 9 -7.97 1.60 14.18
CA TYR A 9 -6.94 1.50 13.16
C TYR A 9 -6.61 2.95 12.84
N LYS A 10 -5.54 3.45 13.46
CA LYS A 10 -5.25 4.89 13.52
C LYS A 10 -5.00 5.45 12.13
N GLU A 11 -4.54 4.61 11.21
CA GLU A 11 -4.27 4.94 9.82
C GLU A 11 -4.63 3.76 8.92
N LEU A 12 -5.40 4.03 7.86
CA LEU A 12 -5.64 3.09 6.78
C LEU A 12 -4.64 3.39 5.67
N LEU A 13 -3.89 2.38 5.25
CA LEU A 13 -2.96 2.51 4.14
C LEU A 13 -3.61 1.98 2.86
N GLN A 14 -3.74 2.86 1.87
CA GLN A 14 -4.09 2.43 0.52
C GLN A 14 -2.83 1.90 -0.17
N ILE A 15 -2.93 0.70 -0.72
CA ILE A 15 -1.87 0.03 -1.47
C ILE A 15 -2.41 -0.39 -2.83
N LYS A 16 -1.52 -0.53 -3.80
CA LYS A 16 -1.84 -1.12 -5.09
C LYS A 16 -1.53 -2.61 -5.03
N LEU A 17 -2.54 -3.44 -5.26
CA LEU A 17 -2.35 -4.88 -5.41
C LEU A 17 -1.71 -5.16 -6.78
N ILE A 18 -0.60 -5.89 -6.79
CA ILE A 18 0.13 -6.30 -7.99
C ILE A 18 -0.23 -7.73 -8.34
N ASP A 19 -0.12 -8.62 -7.36
CA ASP A 19 -0.34 -10.06 -7.55
C ASP A 19 -0.84 -10.71 -6.25
N VAL A 20 -1.49 -11.85 -6.39
CA VAL A 20 -2.05 -12.65 -5.29
C VAL A 20 -1.48 -14.05 -5.40
N GLU A 21 -0.77 -14.46 -4.34
CA GLU A 21 -0.14 -15.78 -4.25
C GLU A 21 -0.73 -16.60 -3.10
N ALA A 22 -0.36 -17.87 -3.03
CA ALA A 22 -0.86 -18.78 -1.97
C ALA A 22 -0.41 -18.35 -0.56
N ALA A 23 0.76 -17.73 -0.44
CA ALA A 23 1.35 -17.35 0.85
C ALA A 23 1.11 -15.88 1.24
N GLY A 24 0.63 -15.04 0.32
CA GLY A 24 0.50 -13.61 0.56
C GLY A 24 0.17 -12.84 -0.71
N ILE A 25 0.41 -11.53 -0.66
CA ILE A 25 0.15 -10.61 -1.77
C ILE A 25 1.38 -9.77 -2.07
N SER A 26 1.55 -9.44 -3.35
CA SER A 26 2.55 -8.47 -3.80
C SER A 26 1.88 -7.12 -3.99
N VAL A 27 2.44 -6.08 -3.38
CA VAL A 27 1.82 -4.74 -3.30
C VAL A 27 2.82 -3.63 -3.56
N GLU A 28 2.32 -2.52 -4.11
CA GLU A 28 3.05 -1.28 -4.34
C GLU A 28 2.49 -0.19 -3.42
N SER A 29 3.37 0.63 -2.84
CA SER A 29 2.99 1.84 -2.10
C SER A 29 4.02 2.94 -2.28
N GLN A 30 3.57 4.09 -2.79
CA GLN A 30 4.42 5.27 -2.92
C GLN A 30 4.87 5.80 -1.55
N THR A 31 4.00 5.70 -0.54
CA THR A 31 4.31 6.11 0.84
C THR A 31 5.48 5.30 1.39
N ILE A 32 5.41 3.97 1.27
CA ILE A 32 6.50 3.08 1.71
C ILE A 32 7.76 3.33 0.88
N THR A 33 7.62 3.50 -0.44
CA THR A 33 8.76 3.81 -1.31
C THR A 33 9.49 5.07 -0.86
N ASN A 34 8.77 6.16 -0.56
CA ASN A 34 9.36 7.39 -0.08
C ASN A 34 10.08 7.20 1.26
N GLN A 35 9.48 6.47 2.21
CA GLN A 35 10.12 6.17 3.50
C GLN A 35 11.44 5.42 3.33
N VAL A 36 11.48 4.44 2.41
CA VAL A 36 12.69 3.69 2.09
C VAL A 36 13.73 4.60 1.43
N LEU A 37 13.34 5.41 0.46
CA LEU A 37 14.25 6.36 -0.21
C LEU A 37 14.87 7.36 0.77
N ASP A 38 14.07 7.89 1.70
CA ASP A 38 14.53 8.78 2.76
C ASP A 38 15.55 8.09 3.67
N GLN A 39 15.30 6.83 4.04
CA GLN A 39 16.23 6.04 4.86
C GLN A 39 17.58 5.82 4.17
N PHE A 40 17.58 5.62 2.84
CA PHE A 40 18.80 5.45 2.06
C PHE A 40 19.42 6.76 1.56
N LYS A 41 18.82 7.92 1.89
CA LYS A 41 19.23 9.26 1.40
C LYS A 41 19.27 9.33 -0.14
N VAL A 42 18.37 8.61 -0.81
CA VAL A 42 18.21 8.62 -2.27
C VAL A 42 17.09 9.58 -2.62
N ALA A 43 17.34 10.52 -3.52
CA ALA A 43 16.38 11.58 -3.84
C ALA A 43 15.11 11.07 -4.57
N SER A 44 15.25 10.04 -5.41
CA SER A 44 14.12 9.47 -6.16
C SER A 44 14.43 8.08 -6.69
N SER A 45 13.38 7.33 -7.02
CA SER A 45 13.44 6.10 -7.79
C SER A 45 12.53 6.23 -9.01
N PRO A 46 12.93 5.73 -10.19
CA PRO A 46 12.08 5.69 -11.38
C PRO A 46 10.89 4.72 -11.24
N ARG A 47 10.86 3.89 -10.19
CA ARG A 47 9.79 2.92 -9.93
C ARG A 47 9.39 2.92 -8.46
N THR A 48 8.10 2.72 -8.21
CA THR A 48 7.57 2.40 -6.89
C THR A 48 8.08 1.01 -6.49
N LEU A 49 8.48 0.85 -5.24
CA LEU A 49 8.92 -0.44 -4.74
C LEU A 49 7.72 -1.39 -4.59
N ALA A 50 7.94 -2.63 -5.04
CA ALA A 50 7.03 -3.75 -4.83
C ALA A 50 7.49 -4.54 -3.61
N PHE A 51 6.54 -4.89 -2.74
CA PHE A 51 6.78 -5.62 -1.51
C PHE A 51 5.86 -6.83 -1.44
N PHE A 52 6.38 -7.96 -0.97
CA PHE A 52 5.56 -9.12 -0.63
C PHE A 52 5.11 -9.02 0.83
N VAL A 53 3.83 -9.20 1.08
CA VAL A 53 3.23 -9.20 2.42
C VAL A 53 2.54 -10.55 2.65
N PRO A 54 3.01 -11.36 3.63
CA PRO A 54 2.37 -12.64 3.93
C PRO A 54 1.01 -12.42 4.60
N TYR A 55 0.05 -13.33 4.36
CA TYR A 55 -1.30 -13.20 4.94
C TYR A 55 -1.32 -13.15 6.47
N THR A 56 -0.32 -13.75 7.12
CA THR A 56 -0.17 -13.74 8.58
C THR A 56 0.13 -12.35 9.15
N GLU A 57 0.59 -11.41 8.34
CA GLU A 57 0.88 -10.02 8.72
C GLU A 57 -0.27 -9.05 8.38
N ILE A 58 -1.27 -9.51 7.62
CA ILE A 58 -2.42 -8.70 7.22
C ILE A 58 -3.50 -8.80 8.29
N ALA A 59 -3.65 -7.72 9.08
CA ALA A 59 -4.63 -7.69 10.16
C ALA A 59 -6.09 -7.65 9.64
N LEU A 60 -6.36 -6.84 8.61
CA LEU A 60 -7.70 -6.69 8.05
C LEU A 60 -7.64 -6.04 6.66
N VAL A 61 -8.45 -6.55 5.73
CA VAL A 61 -8.76 -5.87 4.46
C VAL A 61 -10.15 -5.27 4.57
N ILE A 62 -10.25 -3.95 4.46
CA ILE A 62 -11.52 -3.22 4.65
C ILE A 62 -12.33 -3.15 3.34
N GLY A 63 -11.65 -3.17 2.20
CA GLY A 63 -12.28 -3.18 0.89
C GLY A 63 -11.27 -2.97 -0.24
N SER A 64 -11.76 -3.05 -1.46
CA SER A 64 -11.02 -2.74 -2.68
C SER A 64 -11.69 -1.59 -3.41
N ALA A 65 -10.91 -0.65 -3.92
CA ALA A 65 -11.37 0.37 -4.84
C ALA A 65 -10.78 0.09 -6.23
N GLU A 66 -11.63 0.04 -7.25
CA GLU A 66 -11.15 0.06 -8.62
C GLU A 66 -10.68 1.49 -8.96
N GLY A 67 -9.42 1.62 -9.34
CA GLY A 67 -8.84 2.90 -9.74
C GLY A 67 -7.78 2.67 -10.81
N PRO A 68 -7.58 3.62 -11.74
CA PRO A 68 -6.48 3.54 -12.70
C PRO A 68 -5.16 3.41 -11.93
N SER A 69 -4.28 2.56 -12.43
CA SER A 69 -2.95 2.33 -11.87
C SER A 69 -2.20 3.66 -11.77
N LEU A 70 -2.05 4.15 -10.53
CA LEU A 70 -1.43 5.41 -10.11
C LEU A 70 -2.28 6.66 -10.37
N HIS A 71 -2.89 7.15 -9.28
CA HIS A 71 -3.08 8.59 -9.10
C HIS A 71 -1.69 9.24 -9.06
N GLU A 72 -1.23 9.69 -10.23
CA GLU A 72 -0.37 10.86 -10.26
C GLU A 72 -1.09 11.93 -9.44
N LYS A 73 -0.42 12.52 -8.45
CA LYS A 73 -0.90 13.80 -7.91
C LYS A 73 -0.84 14.77 -9.08
N SER A 74 -1.92 14.92 -9.83
CA SER A 74 -2.08 16.05 -10.73
C SER A 74 -2.05 17.29 -9.87
N PHE A 75 -0.88 17.91 -9.78
CA PHE A 75 -0.77 19.35 -9.59
C PHE A 75 -1.41 19.98 -10.82
N LEU A 76 -2.73 20.14 -10.79
CA LEU A 76 -3.39 21.13 -11.61
C LEU A 76 -3.34 22.43 -10.80
N GLY A 77 -2.57 23.39 -11.32
CA GLY A 77 -2.65 24.79 -10.92
C GLY A 77 -3.95 25.44 -11.35
#